data_AF-A0A6L7NNI8-F1
#
_entry.id   AF-A0A6L7NNI8-F1
#
_cell.length_a   1.000
_cell.length_b   1.000
_cell.length_c   1.000
_cell.angle_alpha   90.00
_cell.angle_beta   90.00
_cell.angle_gamma   90.00
#
_symmetry.space_group_name_H-M   'P 1'
#
loop_
_entity.id
_entity.type
_entity.pdbx_description
1 polymer ?
#
loop_
_entity_poly.entity_id
_entity_poly.type
_entity_poly.pdbx_seq_one_letter_code
_entity_poly.pdbx_strand_id
1 'polypeptide(L)'
;MTGAEAKTSVGALRAFDASRHAASDFLAAWLDCASRLEGEARHQFERYYAGYLKRFDAYMRHSYYRRLEPLLARVEGGTRVLEVGSGCGSECLLLACLGCEVTGIEIHGKRLHT
;
A
#
# COMPACT_ATOMS: atom_id res chain seq x y z
N MET A 1 25.78 -2.82 24.20
CA MET A 1 25.42 -1.52 23.57
C MET A 1 24.83 -1.86 22.20
N THR A 2 23.50 -2.01 22.19
CA THR A 2 22.51 -1.11 21.53
C THR A 2 22.11 -1.65 20.16
N GLY A 3 21.33 -2.74 20.20
CA GLY A 3 20.45 -3.13 19.11
C GLY A 3 19.15 -2.35 19.22
N ALA A 4 19.07 -1.21 18.55
CA ALA A 4 17.85 -0.43 18.43
C ALA A 4 17.98 0.49 17.22
N GLU A 5 17.45 0.09 16.06
CA GLU A 5 17.03 1.04 15.01
C GLU A 5 16.26 0.41 13.83
N ALA A 6 15.39 -0.58 14.10
CA ALA A 6 14.45 -1.10 13.09
C ALA A 6 12.97 -0.99 13.51
N LYS A 7 12.67 -0.25 14.60
CA LYS A 7 11.32 -0.20 15.20
C LYS A 7 10.42 0.93 14.68
N THR A 8 10.93 1.85 13.86
CA THR A 8 10.25 3.12 13.59
C THR A 8 9.38 3.11 12.33
N SER A 9 9.62 2.22 11.36
CA SER A 9 8.85 2.17 10.11
C SER A 9 7.52 1.40 10.21
N VAL A 10 7.45 0.35 11.03
CA VAL A 10 6.23 -0.46 11.23
C VAL A 10 5.20 0.26 12.12
N GLY A 11 5.65 1.14 13.01
CA GLY A 11 4.78 1.87 13.94
C GLY A 11 3.81 2.83 13.25
N ALA A 12 4.21 3.44 12.13
CA ALA A 12 3.37 4.37 11.38
C ALA A 12 2.23 3.68 10.60
N LEU A 13 2.45 2.45 10.14
CA LEU A 13 1.45 1.64 9.42
C LEU A 13 0.47 0.93 10.37
N ARG A 14 0.88 0.64 11.62
CA ARG A 14 0.04 0.00 12.64
C ARG A 14 -1.09 0.88 13.19
N ALA A 15 -1.14 2.15 12.82
CA ALA A 15 -2.16 3.11 13.25
C ALA A 15 -3.06 3.61 12.10
N PHE A 16 -3.06 2.93 10.95
CA PHE A 16 -4.01 3.27 9.88
C PHE A 16 -5.42 2.81 10.29
N ASP A 17 -6.16 3.71 10.91
CA ASP A 17 -7.58 3.52 11.21
C ASP A 17 -8.41 3.79 9.95
N ALA A 18 -8.86 2.71 9.32
CA ALA A 18 -9.78 2.69 8.18
C ALA A 18 -11.04 3.54 8.38
N SER A 19 -11.49 3.66 9.63
CA SER A 19 -12.70 4.38 10.00
C SER A 19 -12.49 5.90 10.06
N ARG A 20 -11.22 6.35 10.03
CA ARG A 20 -10.82 7.76 10.13
C ARG A 20 -10.02 8.29 8.95
N HIS A 21 -9.44 7.43 8.10
CA HIS A 21 -8.62 7.82 6.95
C HIS A 21 -9.10 7.16 5.66
N ALA A 22 -9.24 7.96 4.60
CA ALA A 22 -9.64 7.43 3.29
C ALA A 22 -8.51 6.56 2.72
N ALA A 23 -8.81 5.55 1.90
CA ALA A 23 -7.79 4.76 1.21
C ALA A 23 -6.77 5.61 0.41
N SER A 24 -7.18 6.82 0.00
CA SER A 24 -6.30 7.81 -0.61
C SER A 24 -5.24 8.37 0.34
N ASP A 25 -5.49 8.41 1.64
CA ASP A 25 -4.51 8.80 2.67
C ASP A 25 -3.47 7.71 2.87
N PHE A 26 -3.88 6.44 2.84
CA PHE A 26 -2.94 5.32 2.81
C PHE A 26 -1.99 5.44 1.62
N LEU A 27 -2.53 5.61 0.40
CA LEU A 27 -1.68 5.67 -0.79
C LEU A 27 -0.75 6.89 -0.74
N ALA A 28 -1.21 8.03 -0.21
CA ALA A 28 -0.35 9.20 -0.02
C ALA A 28 0.81 8.90 0.95
N ALA A 29 0.52 8.32 2.12
CA ALA A 29 1.54 7.92 3.08
C ALA A 29 2.49 6.85 2.53
N TRP A 30 1.98 5.94 1.70
CA TRP A 30 2.76 4.93 1.02
C TRP A 30 3.71 5.53 -0.01
N LEU A 31 3.25 6.52 -0.79
CA LEU A 31 4.10 7.24 -1.74
C LEU A 31 5.22 8.02 -1.05
N ASP A 32 4.96 8.58 0.14
CA ASP A 32 5.98 9.25 0.96
C ASP A 32 7.08 8.28 1.44
N CYS A 33 6.81 6.97 1.55
CA CYS A 33 7.84 5.99 1.89
C CYS A 33 8.95 5.89 0.82
N ALA A 34 8.71 6.35 -0.41
CA ALA A 34 9.72 6.35 -1.47
C ALA A 34 11.02 7.03 -1.04
N SER A 35 10.93 8.09 -0.22
CA SER A 35 12.12 8.82 0.25
C SER A 35 12.99 8.02 1.23
N ARG A 36 12.45 6.93 1.77
CA ARG A 36 13.12 6.06 2.76
C ARG A 36 13.65 4.77 2.13
N LEU A 37 13.35 4.52 0.86
CA LEU A 37 13.86 3.38 0.12
C LEU A 37 15.20 3.74 -0.49
N GLU A 38 16.07 2.75 -0.64
CA GLU A 38 17.38 2.90 -1.27
C GLU A 38 17.60 1.80 -2.32
N GLY A 39 18.57 2.02 -3.21
CA GLY A 39 19.00 1.05 -4.22
C GLY A 39 17.87 0.52 -5.11
N GLU A 40 17.88 -0.78 -5.35
CA GLU A 40 16.94 -1.46 -6.25
C GLU A 40 15.48 -1.31 -5.77
N ALA A 41 15.24 -1.36 -4.45
CA ALA A 41 13.90 -1.21 -3.90
C ALA A 41 13.29 0.16 -4.25
N ARG A 42 14.10 1.23 -4.17
CA ARG A 42 13.70 2.57 -4.59
C ARG A 42 13.42 2.63 -6.09
N HIS A 43 14.32 2.07 -6.91
CA HIS A 43 14.16 2.08 -8.36
C HIS A 43 12.86 1.39 -8.80
N GLN A 44 12.56 0.23 -8.21
CA GLN A 44 11.34 -0.54 -8.47
C GLN A 44 10.09 0.22 -8.04
N PHE A 45 10.13 0.83 -6.85
CA PHE A 45 9.04 1.65 -6.34
C PHE A 45 8.76 2.84 -7.27
N GLU A 46 9.79 3.64 -7.58
CA GLU A 46 9.66 4.81 -8.43
C GLU A 46 9.17 4.44 -9.84
N ARG A 47 9.64 3.31 -10.39
CA ARG A 47 9.19 2.81 -11.69
C ARG A 47 7.71 2.43 -11.69
N TYR A 48 7.25 1.73 -10.66
CA TYR A 48 5.85 1.28 -10.57
C TYR A 48 4.91 2.47 -10.31
N TYR A 49 5.25 3.32 -9.35
CA TYR A 49 4.43 4.45 -8.93
C TYR A 49 4.73 5.74 -9.71
N ALA A 50 5.50 5.69 -10.80
CA ALA A 50 5.94 6.87 -11.56
C ALA A 50 4.79 7.83 -11.91
N GLY A 51 3.61 7.29 -12.25
CA GLY A 51 2.42 8.09 -12.53
C GLY A 51 1.92 8.85 -11.30
N TYR A 52 1.77 8.15 -10.18
CA TYR A 52 1.32 8.73 -8.91
C TYR A 52 2.34 9.70 -8.31
N LEU A 53 3.64 9.37 -8.38
CA LEU A 53 4.71 10.25 -7.89
C LEU A 53 4.78 11.58 -8.67
N LYS A 54 4.52 11.55 -9.98
CA LYS A 54 4.46 12.77 -10.79
C LYS A 54 3.25 13.62 -10.48
N ARG A 55 2.11 12.97 -10.20
CA ARG A 55 0.85 13.65 -9.94
C ARG A 55 -0.04 12.73 -9.11
N PHE A 56 -0.31 13.13 -7.87
CA PHE A 56 -1.34 12.53 -7.01
C PHE A 56 -2.24 13.61 -6.43
N ASP A 57 -2.83 14.38 -7.35
CA ASP A 57 -3.73 15.49 -7.06
C ASP A 57 -5.07 15.02 -6.45
N ALA A 58 -5.88 16.00 -6.03
CA ALA A 58 -7.18 15.74 -5.42
C ALA A 58 -8.10 14.87 -6.30
N TYR A 59 -8.04 15.03 -7.62
CA TYR A 59 -8.86 14.25 -8.55
C TYR A 59 -8.43 12.78 -8.57
N MET A 60 -7.13 12.48 -8.67
CA MET A 60 -6.64 11.11 -8.63
C MET A 60 -6.88 10.45 -7.28
N ARG A 61 -6.71 11.19 -6.18
CA ARG A 61 -7.07 10.70 -4.84
C ARG A 61 -8.53 10.30 -4.77
N HIS A 62 -9.43 11.15 -5.29
CA HIS A 62 -10.86 10.86 -5.33
C HIS A 62 -11.17 9.64 -6.21
N SER A 63 -10.61 9.59 -7.42
CA SER A 63 -10.81 8.46 -8.35
C SER A 63 -10.28 7.14 -7.78
N TYR A 64 -9.12 7.17 -7.10
CA TYR A 64 -8.56 5.99 -6.44
C TYR A 64 -9.50 5.48 -5.33
N TYR A 65 -9.98 6.38 -4.48
CA TYR A 65 -10.92 6.04 -3.42
C TYR A 65 -12.22 5.46 -3.98
N ARG A 66 -12.84 6.10 -4.97
CA ARG A 66 -14.11 5.66 -5.58
C ARG A 66 -14.03 4.26 -6.18
N ARG A 67 -12.87 3.86 -6.72
CA ARG A 67 -12.65 2.50 -7.22
C ARG A 67 -12.66 1.46 -6.10
N LEU A 68 -12.15 1.82 -4.91
CA LEU A 68 -12.01 0.91 -3.78
C LEU A 68 -13.22 0.93 -2.83
N GLU A 69 -13.99 2.01 -2.80
CA GLU A 69 -15.14 2.20 -1.91
C GLU A 69 -16.08 0.97 -1.85
N PRO A 70 -16.49 0.34 -2.97
CA PRO A 70 -17.36 -0.83 -2.90
C PRO A 70 -16.72 -2.05 -2.25
N LEU A 71 -15.40 -2.21 -2.36
CA LEU A 71 -14.64 -3.26 -1.70
C LEU A 71 -14.51 -2.96 -0.21
N LEU A 72 -14.11 -1.73 0.12
CA LEU A 72 -13.90 -1.27 1.49
C LEU A 72 -15.18 -1.35 2.34
N ALA A 73 -16.35 -1.15 1.73
CA ALA A 73 -17.64 -1.31 2.38
C ALA A 73 -18.01 -2.77 2.72
N ARG A 74 -17.22 -3.76 2.25
CA ARG A 74 -17.52 -5.20 2.37
C ARG A 74 -16.46 -6.00 3.13
N VAL A 75 -15.35 -5.36 3.49
CA VAL A 75 -14.24 -6.02 4.19
C VAL A 75 -14.11 -5.48 5.60
N GLU A 76 -13.78 -6.37 6.51
CA GLU A 76 -13.44 -6.05 7.90
C GLU A 76 -12.21 -6.86 8.33
N GLY A 77 -11.65 -6.51 9.49
CA GLY A 77 -10.52 -7.25 10.05
C GLY A 77 -10.82 -8.76 10.14
N GLY A 78 -9.87 -9.60 9.74
CA GLY A 78 -10.02 -11.06 9.65
C GLY A 78 -10.65 -11.56 8.33
N THR A 79 -11.14 -10.67 7.46
CA THR A 79 -11.62 -11.08 6.13
C THR A 79 -10.48 -11.68 5.32
N ARG A 80 -10.71 -12.86 4.74
CA ARG A 80 -9.75 -13.49 3.82
C ARG A 80 -9.96 -12.97 2.41
N VAL A 81 -8.96 -12.29 1.85
CA VAL A 81 -9.02 -11.66 0.53
C VAL A 81 -8.00 -12.30 -0.40
N LEU A 82 -8.46 -12.68 -1.59
CA LEU A 82 -7.60 -13.07 -2.71
C LEU A 82 -7.55 -11.94 -3.72
N GLU A 83 -6.37 -11.36 -3.93
CA GLU A 83 -6.14 -10.34 -4.93
C GLU A 83 -5.46 -10.94 -6.17
N VAL A 84 -6.21 -11.07 -7.26
CA VAL A 84 -5.72 -11.59 -8.53
C VAL A 84 -5.18 -10.44 -9.38
N GLY A 85 -3.93 -10.54 -9.83
CA GLY A 85 -3.27 -9.46 -10.56
C GLY A 85 -2.80 -8.35 -9.63
N SER A 86 -2.25 -8.72 -8.47
CA SER A 86 -1.88 -7.79 -7.40
C SER A 86 -0.75 -6.82 -7.74
N GLY A 87 -0.06 -6.99 -8.87
CA GLY A 87 1.00 -6.08 -9.31
C GLY A 87 2.15 -6.02 -8.30
N CYS A 88 2.31 -4.86 -7.63
CA CYS A 88 3.28 -4.70 -6.55
C CYS A 88 2.66 -4.75 -5.13
N GLY A 89 1.36 -5.08 -5.03
CA GLY A 89 0.67 -5.31 -3.76
C GLY A 89 0.25 -4.05 -3.01
N SER A 90 -0.03 -2.93 -3.70
CA SER A 90 -0.51 -1.69 -3.04
C SER A 90 -1.82 -1.92 -2.29
N GLU A 91 -2.80 -2.51 -2.97
CA GLU A 91 -4.09 -2.87 -2.40
C GLU A 91 -3.97 -4.02 -1.40
N CYS A 92 -3.10 -5.00 -1.67
CA CYS A 92 -2.78 -6.05 -0.68
C CYS A 92 -2.32 -5.45 0.65
N LEU A 93 -1.41 -4.47 0.59
CA LEU A 93 -0.88 -3.81 1.78
C LEU A 93 -1.96 -2.96 2.47
N LEU A 94 -2.77 -2.22 1.71
CA LEU A 94 -3.91 -1.49 2.25
C LEU A 94 -4.83 -2.44 3.04
N LEU A 95 -5.29 -3.52 2.41
CA LEU A 95 -6.19 -4.50 3.02
C LEU A 95 -5.56 -5.18 4.25
N ALA A 96 -4.26 -5.48 4.21
CA ALA A 96 -3.53 -5.99 5.38
C ALA A 96 -3.49 -4.97 6.52
N CYS A 97 -3.31 -3.67 6.22
CA CYS A 97 -3.41 -2.60 7.22
C CYS A 97 -4.82 -2.46 7.81
N LEU A 98 -5.86 -2.84 7.05
CA LEU A 98 -7.24 -2.96 7.55
C LEU A 98 -7.46 -4.21 8.42
N GLY A 99 -6.43 -5.03 8.61
CA GLY A 99 -6.49 -6.27 9.38
C GLY A 99 -7.03 -7.46 8.60
N CYS A 100 -7.16 -7.38 7.27
CA CYS A 100 -7.54 -8.52 6.44
C CYS A 100 -6.39 -9.53 6.33
N GLU A 101 -6.73 -10.80 6.07
CA GLU A 101 -5.77 -11.82 5.66
C GLU A 101 -5.70 -11.86 4.13
N VAL A 102 -4.61 -11.36 3.55
CA VAL A 102 -4.53 -11.14 2.09
C VAL A 102 -3.54 -12.09 1.43
N THR A 103 -4.00 -12.74 0.37
CA THR A 103 -3.15 -13.48 -0.57
C THR A 103 -3.15 -12.74 -1.91
N GLY A 104 -2.00 -12.25 -2.34
CA GLY A 104 -1.82 -11.67 -3.67
C GLY A 104 -1.28 -12.69 -4.67
N ILE A 105 -1.82 -12.72 -5.88
CA ILE A 105 -1.29 -13.48 -7.02
C ILE A 105 -0.90 -12.51 -8.11
N GLU A 106 0.32 -12.63 -8.64
CA GLU A 106 0.80 -11.88 -9.80
C GLU A 106 1.58 -12.82 -10.72
N ILE A 107 1.26 -12.80 -12.01
CA ILE A 107 1.86 -13.70 -13.01
C ILE A 107 3.15 -13.11 -13.60
N HIS A 108 3.32 -11.80 -13.52
CA HIS A 108 4.50 -11.10 -13.99
C HIS A 108 5.57 -11.05 -12.90
N GLY A 109 6.44 -12.07 -12.89
CA GLY A 109 7.56 -12.19 -11.94
C GLY A 109 8.53 -10.99 -11.88
N LYS A 110 8.52 -10.07 -12.87
CA LYS A 110 9.28 -8.81 -12.81
C LYS A 110 8.73 -7.78 -11.79
N ARG A 111 7.58 -8.04 -11.16
CA ARG A 111 6.96 -7.19 -10.13
C ARG A 111 6.96 -7.84 -8.74
N LEU A 112 7.34 -9.11 -8.65
CA LEU A 112 7.59 -9.85 -7.42
C LEU A 112 9.08 -10.17 -7.35
N HIS A 113 9.87 -9.30 -6.71
CA HIS A 113 11.26 -9.61 -6.38
C HIS A 113 11.37 -9.75 -4.87
N THR A 114 11.41 -11.00 -4.41
CA THR A 114 12.12 -11.43 -3.19
C THR A 114 13.62 -11.24 -3.35
#